data_AF-A0A7W1G5T4-F1
#
_entry.id   AF-A0A7W1G5T4-F1
#
_cell.length_a   1.000
_cell.length_b   1.000
_cell.length_c   1.000
_cell.angle_alpha   90.00
_cell.angle_beta   90.00
_cell.angle_gamma   90.00
#
_symmetry.space_group_name_H-M   'P 1'
#
loop_
_entity.id
_entity.type
_entity.pdbx_description
1 polymer ?
#
loop_
_entity_poly.entity_id
_entity_poly.type
_entity_poly.pdbx_seq_one_letter_code
_entity_poly.pdbx_strand_id
1 'polypeptide(L)'
;MRHALARMVISRLLSGEGFGERAVTHALAAHLCDRDDCPDFLRGRLYAQKDLIGTDAAAPFIGSLNQLPIPRDERELCAQLAPTLIDHPGSTGLNLSSLLALVHLWPHVANEERPLMRLRFLNGLTSRTAPTGSFATRDQLRAWQRNLQTTAGDILPTVATLQLLLDEPTAEGAYRRIAEHLGPAVDLITLNHVMGALAIMVMLRFHDRDRIALQVLLGTVACEQLAQWMGPEHLVILTAQLAHQLWWCRHEASLSPVLVCLDPSTVPMVDAVNSGDVTLAQRAARAEARVPAQFWEGAWRLVAGSIERQDEEWPSALRLVSAIGWRTSGQAVSPDDAAALAAVLATYAHLRDRVLH
;
A
#
# COMPACT_ATOMS: atom_id res chain seq x y z
N MET A 1 2.64 -11.83 14.66
CA MET A 1 2.47 -12.97 13.74
C MET A 1 2.88 -14.23 14.48
N ARG A 2 1.96 -15.20 14.67
CA ARG A 2 2.29 -16.54 15.17
C ARG A 2 3.33 -17.20 14.27
N HIS A 3 4.31 -17.84 14.91
CA HIS A 3 5.42 -18.49 14.22
C HIS A 3 4.96 -19.51 13.17
N ALA A 4 3.99 -20.38 13.48
CA ALA A 4 3.52 -21.40 12.55
C ALA A 4 2.95 -20.83 11.24
N LEU A 5 2.22 -19.71 11.33
CA LEU A 5 1.69 -18.97 10.17
C LEU A 5 2.81 -18.37 9.33
N ALA A 6 3.76 -17.72 9.98
CA ALA A 6 4.92 -17.14 9.32
C ALA A 6 5.74 -18.20 8.57
N ARG A 7 5.99 -19.36 9.20
CA ARG A 7 6.73 -20.48 8.59
C ARG A 7 6.07 -21.01 7.34
N MET A 8 4.74 -21.11 7.34
CA MET A 8 3.97 -21.52 6.16
C MET A 8 4.12 -20.52 5.02
N VAL A 9 4.02 -19.22 5.30
CA VAL A 9 4.26 -18.16 4.30
C VAL A 9 5.69 -18.24 3.78
N ILE A 10 6.69 -18.31 4.65
CA ILE A 10 8.11 -18.38 4.27
C ILE A 10 8.36 -19.57 3.33
N SER A 11 7.88 -20.76 3.67
CA SER A 11 8.04 -21.95 2.81
C SER A 11 7.46 -21.74 1.41
N ARG A 12 6.32 -21.06 1.30
CA ARG A 12 5.70 -20.72 0.01
C ARG A 12 6.48 -19.67 -0.76
N LEU A 13 7.03 -18.65 -0.10
CA LEU A 13 7.83 -17.61 -0.75
C LEU A 13 9.17 -18.15 -1.24
N LEU A 14 9.78 -19.07 -0.49
CA LEU A 14 11.04 -19.70 -0.88
C LEU A 14 10.91 -20.59 -2.12
N SER A 15 9.75 -21.21 -2.34
CA SER A 15 9.46 -22.01 -3.55
C SER A 15 9.16 -21.16 -4.79
N GLY A 16 8.89 -19.86 -4.61
CA GLY A 16 8.76 -18.90 -5.71
C GLY A 16 10.10 -18.41 -6.25
N GLU A 17 10.06 -17.43 -7.15
CA GLU A 17 11.25 -16.81 -7.75
C GLU A 17 11.45 -15.35 -7.33
N GLY A 18 10.37 -14.67 -6.97
CA GLY A 18 10.36 -13.28 -6.51
C GLY A 18 9.60 -13.07 -5.20
N PHE A 19 9.54 -11.80 -4.80
CA PHE A 19 8.77 -11.31 -3.67
C PHE A 19 8.03 -10.07 -4.16
N GLY A 20 6.74 -10.19 -4.46
CA GLY A 20 5.94 -9.18 -5.14
C GLY A 20 4.57 -9.01 -4.49
N GLU A 21 3.55 -8.74 -5.30
CA GLU A 21 2.19 -8.54 -4.81
C GLU A 21 1.67 -9.77 -4.07
N ARG A 22 1.96 -10.97 -4.57
CA ARG A 22 1.50 -12.23 -3.95
C ARG A 22 2.17 -12.44 -2.61
N ALA A 23 3.46 -12.12 -2.49
CA ALA A 23 4.17 -12.16 -1.22
C ALA A 23 3.57 -11.21 -0.16
N VAL A 24 3.21 -9.99 -0.56
CA VAL A 24 2.51 -9.04 0.31
C VAL A 24 1.16 -9.60 0.74
N THR A 25 0.38 -10.17 -0.19
CA THR A 25 -0.92 -10.79 0.14
C THR A 25 -0.77 -11.95 1.12
N HIS A 26 0.20 -12.85 0.93
CA HIS A 26 0.49 -13.95 1.85
C HIS A 26 0.82 -13.44 3.26
N ALA A 27 1.71 -12.45 3.36
CA ALA A 27 2.10 -11.87 4.64
C ALA A 27 0.93 -11.17 5.35
N LEU A 28 0.09 -10.43 4.60
CA LEU A 28 -1.11 -9.79 5.13
C LEU A 28 -2.15 -10.80 5.60
N ALA A 29 -2.40 -11.85 4.82
CA ALA A 29 -3.32 -12.91 5.20
C ALA A 29 -2.88 -13.58 6.51
N ALA A 30 -1.59 -13.92 6.63
CA ALA A 30 -1.02 -14.49 7.85
C ALA A 30 -1.07 -13.51 9.03
N HIS A 31 -0.81 -12.22 8.80
CA HIS A 31 -0.92 -11.19 9.83
C HIS A 31 -2.36 -11.06 10.32
N LEU A 32 -3.34 -11.03 9.41
CA LEU A 32 -4.75 -10.91 9.74
C LEU A 32 -5.26 -12.15 10.48
N CYS A 33 -4.87 -13.37 10.07
CA CYS A 33 -5.22 -14.60 10.78
C CYS A 33 -4.72 -14.63 12.23
N ASP A 34 -3.67 -13.88 12.54
CA ASP A 34 -3.08 -13.77 13.88
C ASP A 34 -3.78 -12.76 14.79
N ARG A 35 -4.60 -11.86 14.24
CA ARG A 35 -5.32 -10.86 15.02
C ARG A 35 -6.54 -11.47 15.70
N ASP A 36 -6.79 -11.02 16.93
CA ASP A 36 -7.94 -11.44 17.73
C ASP A 36 -9.26 -10.92 17.16
N ASP A 37 -9.23 -9.78 16.44
CA ASP A 37 -10.38 -9.15 15.80
C ASP A 37 -10.70 -9.71 14.40
N CYS A 38 -9.91 -10.67 13.90
CA CYS A 38 -10.19 -11.33 12.63
C CYS A 38 -11.36 -12.31 12.77
N PRO A 39 -12.45 -12.14 12.01
CA PRO A 39 -13.59 -13.04 12.10
C PRO A 39 -13.24 -14.48 11.71
N ASP A 40 -13.76 -15.47 12.45
CA ASP A 40 -13.48 -16.89 12.23
C ASP A 40 -13.78 -17.34 10.79
N PHE A 41 -14.87 -16.80 10.23
CA PHE A 41 -15.30 -17.08 8.86
C PHE A 41 -14.24 -16.64 7.84
N LEU A 42 -13.59 -15.49 8.05
CA LEU A 42 -12.55 -14.98 7.16
C LEU A 42 -11.26 -15.76 7.37
N ARG A 43 -10.91 -16.04 8.64
CA ARG A 43 -9.73 -16.81 9.01
C ARG A 43 -9.70 -18.15 8.27
N GLY A 44 -10.78 -18.93 8.34
CA GLY A 44 -10.87 -20.24 7.67
C GLY A 44 -10.67 -20.16 6.15
N ARG A 45 -11.22 -19.12 5.50
CA ARG A 45 -11.08 -18.90 4.06
C ARG A 45 -9.66 -18.51 3.67
N LEU A 46 -9.02 -17.60 4.39
CA LEU A 46 -7.62 -17.21 4.15
C LEU A 46 -6.67 -18.41 4.29
N TYR A 47 -6.88 -19.27 5.30
CA TYR A 47 -6.11 -20.51 5.45
C TYR A 47 -6.31 -21.48 4.27
N ALA A 48 -7.53 -21.62 3.76
CA ALA A 48 -7.83 -22.51 2.64
C ALA A 48 -7.24 -22.03 1.31
N GLN A 49 -7.05 -20.72 1.14
CA GLN A 49 -6.53 -20.10 -0.09
C GLN A 49 -5.01 -20.09 -0.20
N LYS A 50 -4.28 -20.58 0.81
CA LYS A 50 -2.81 -20.55 0.83
C LYS A 50 -2.16 -21.15 -0.42
N ASP A 51 -2.79 -22.15 -1.03
CA ASP A 51 -2.26 -22.85 -2.21
C ASP A 51 -2.71 -22.21 -3.53
N LEU A 52 -3.79 -21.42 -3.49
CA LEU A 52 -4.38 -20.72 -4.64
C LEU A 52 -3.70 -19.37 -4.93
N ILE A 53 -3.15 -18.72 -3.91
CA ILE A 53 -2.22 -17.62 -4.12
C ILE A 53 -0.93 -18.23 -4.71
N GLY A 54 -0.72 -18.04 -6.00
CA GLY A 54 0.52 -18.46 -6.68
C GLY A 54 1.78 -17.84 -6.08
N THR A 55 2.92 -18.10 -6.69
CA THR A 55 4.19 -17.45 -6.35
C THR A 55 4.49 -16.30 -7.30
N ASP A 56 5.28 -15.32 -6.84
CA ASP A 56 5.77 -14.27 -7.73
C ASP A 56 6.88 -14.83 -8.64
N ALA A 57 6.81 -14.49 -9.93
CA ALA A 57 7.87 -14.73 -10.90
C ALA A 57 8.77 -13.48 -10.98
N ALA A 58 10.08 -13.67 -11.09
CA ALA A 58 11.02 -12.57 -11.17
C ALA A 58 12.33 -13.01 -11.81
N ALA A 59 12.95 -12.11 -12.58
CA ALA A 59 14.29 -12.29 -13.09
C ALA A 59 15.32 -12.31 -11.93
N PRO A 60 16.41 -13.07 -12.06
CA PRO A 60 17.47 -13.08 -11.06
C PRO A 60 18.12 -11.70 -10.90
N PHE A 61 18.31 -11.28 -9.64
CA PHE A 61 19.02 -10.06 -9.30
C PHE A 61 20.51 -10.17 -9.66
N ILE A 62 21.01 -9.17 -10.39
CA ILE A 62 22.42 -9.05 -10.76
C ILE A 62 23.01 -7.87 -9.99
N GLY A 63 23.70 -8.15 -8.88
CA GLY A 63 24.36 -7.14 -8.07
C GLY A 63 25.08 -7.71 -6.85
N SER A 64 25.93 -6.89 -6.22
CA SER A 64 26.77 -7.31 -5.08
C SER A 64 26.02 -7.43 -3.75
N LEU A 65 24.78 -6.93 -3.65
CA LEU A 65 24.01 -6.97 -2.40
C LEU A 65 23.79 -8.39 -1.88
N ASN A 66 23.69 -9.38 -2.78
CA ASN A 66 23.60 -10.79 -2.41
C ASN A 66 24.88 -11.37 -1.80
N GLN A 67 26.01 -10.68 -1.94
CA GLN A 67 27.32 -11.08 -1.40
C GLN A 67 27.59 -10.45 -0.02
N LEU A 68 26.80 -9.46 0.39
CA LEU A 68 26.95 -8.82 1.69
C LEU A 68 26.53 -9.76 2.84
N PRO A 69 27.04 -9.53 4.07
CA PRO A 69 26.60 -10.25 5.26
C PRO A 69 25.07 -10.28 5.38
N ILE A 70 24.54 -11.40 5.87
CA ILE A 70 23.11 -11.59 6.09
C ILE A 70 22.67 -10.76 7.30
N PRO A 71 21.61 -9.94 7.17
CA PRO A 71 21.09 -9.18 8.30
C PRO A 71 20.67 -10.06 9.47
N ARG A 72 21.08 -9.67 10.67
CA ARG A 72 20.76 -10.39 11.91
C ARG A 72 19.35 -10.09 12.40
N ASP A 73 18.90 -8.87 12.18
CA ASP A 73 17.60 -8.36 12.61
C ASP A 73 16.96 -7.46 11.55
N GLU A 74 15.79 -6.94 11.86
CA GLU A 74 14.97 -6.08 11.02
C GLU A 74 15.61 -4.71 10.75
N ARG A 75 16.40 -4.20 11.70
CA ARG A 75 17.10 -2.91 11.53
C ARG A 75 18.23 -3.05 10.52
N GLU A 76 19.06 -4.08 10.68
CA GLU A 76 20.12 -4.40 9.71
C GLU A 76 19.53 -4.71 8.33
N LEU A 77 18.37 -5.37 8.29
CA LEU A 77 17.68 -5.67 7.04
C LEU A 77 17.24 -4.39 6.34
N CYS A 78 16.58 -3.48 7.06
CA CYS A 78 16.16 -2.19 6.52
C CYS A 78 17.36 -1.35 6.07
N ALA A 79 18.41 -1.27 6.89
CA ALA A 79 19.63 -0.52 6.56
C ALA A 79 20.31 -1.05 5.29
N GLN A 80 20.31 -2.36 5.08
CA GLN A 80 20.90 -2.98 3.88
C GLN A 80 20.02 -2.80 2.64
N LEU A 81 18.70 -2.90 2.76
CA LEU A 81 17.78 -2.90 1.62
C LEU A 81 17.33 -1.50 1.19
N ALA A 82 17.16 -0.55 2.12
CA ALA A 82 16.63 0.79 1.82
C ALA A 82 17.39 1.56 0.73
N PRO A 83 18.74 1.54 0.65
CA PRO A 83 19.46 2.15 -0.47
C PRO A 83 19.04 1.57 -1.82
N THR A 84 18.81 0.26 -1.88
CA THR A 84 18.40 -0.44 -3.11
C THR A 84 16.97 -0.06 -3.50
N LEU A 85 16.06 0.14 -2.55
CA LEU A 85 14.72 0.66 -2.86
C LEU A 85 14.79 2.07 -3.46
N ILE A 86 15.68 2.92 -2.97
CA ILE A 86 15.89 4.28 -3.51
C ILE A 86 16.47 4.22 -4.93
N ASP A 87 17.37 3.27 -5.21
CA ASP A 87 17.96 3.07 -6.53
C ASP A 87 17.00 2.43 -7.54
N HIS A 88 15.94 1.78 -7.05
CA HIS A 88 14.87 1.19 -7.87
C HIS A 88 13.50 1.81 -7.49
N PRO A 89 13.25 3.09 -7.82
CA PRO A 89 12.07 3.81 -7.37
C PRO A 89 10.76 3.40 -8.09
N GLY A 90 10.85 2.53 -9.11
CA GLY A 90 9.66 1.99 -9.79
C GLY A 90 8.75 1.26 -8.81
N SER A 91 7.46 1.61 -8.80
CA SER A 91 6.46 1.05 -7.89
C SER A 91 6.85 1.18 -6.41
N THR A 92 7.36 2.34 -5.99
CA THR A 92 7.84 2.61 -4.62
C THR A 92 6.86 2.12 -3.55
N GLY A 93 5.56 2.33 -3.74
CA GLY A 93 4.54 1.81 -2.81
C GLY A 93 4.60 0.29 -2.60
N LEU A 94 4.62 -0.49 -3.68
CA LEU A 94 4.77 -1.95 -3.60
C LEU A 94 6.13 -2.36 -3.01
N ASN A 95 7.19 -1.62 -3.32
CA ASN A 95 8.53 -1.88 -2.78
C ASN A 95 8.56 -1.77 -1.25
N LEU A 96 7.97 -0.70 -0.72
CA LEU A 96 7.86 -0.46 0.72
C LEU A 96 6.99 -1.52 1.39
N SER A 97 5.83 -1.86 0.83
CA SER A 97 4.96 -2.89 1.41
C SER A 97 5.58 -4.28 1.36
N SER A 98 6.37 -4.56 0.33
CA SER A 98 7.16 -5.81 0.24
C SER A 98 8.24 -5.85 1.31
N LEU A 99 8.92 -4.73 1.57
CA LEU A 99 9.92 -4.65 2.62
C LEU A 99 9.27 -4.82 4.00
N LEU A 100 8.12 -4.18 4.25
CA LEU A 100 7.35 -4.38 5.47
C LEU A 100 6.96 -5.85 5.66
N ALA A 101 6.44 -6.50 4.61
CA ALA A 101 6.11 -7.91 4.66
C ALA A 101 7.33 -8.78 4.99
N LEU A 102 8.49 -8.50 4.37
CA LEU A 102 9.74 -9.21 4.67
C LEU A 102 10.18 -8.98 6.11
N VAL A 103 10.13 -7.74 6.60
CA VAL A 103 10.46 -7.36 7.98
C VAL A 103 9.61 -8.13 8.98
N HIS A 104 8.30 -8.23 8.76
CA HIS A 104 7.42 -9.01 9.64
C HIS A 104 7.69 -10.51 9.62
N LEU A 105 8.18 -11.05 8.50
CA LEU A 105 8.55 -12.46 8.39
C LEU A 105 9.94 -12.74 8.96
N TRP A 106 10.86 -11.76 8.93
CA TRP A 106 12.28 -11.92 9.23
C TRP A 106 12.59 -12.62 10.56
N PRO A 107 11.90 -12.32 11.69
CA PRO A 107 12.10 -13.01 12.96
C PRO A 107 11.80 -14.51 12.92
N HIS A 108 11.07 -14.97 11.91
CA HIS A 108 10.65 -16.35 11.73
C HIS A 108 11.42 -17.08 10.63
N VAL A 109 12.31 -16.39 9.90
CA VAL A 109 13.16 -16.97 8.86
C VAL A 109 14.39 -17.62 9.51
N ALA A 110 14.61 -18.91 9.20
CA ALA A 110 15.79 -19.63 9.69
C ALA A 110 17.07 -19.05 9.09
N ASN A 111 18.21 -19.19 9.78
CA ASN A 111 19.47 -18.58 9.35
C ASN A 111 19.88 -19.03 7.94
N GLU A 112 19.65 -20.31 7.61
CA GLU A 112 19.91 -20.89 6.29
C GLU A 112 18.98 -20.38 5.17
N GLU A 113 17.80 -19.86 5.51
CA GLU A 113 16.80 -19.37 4.56
C GLU A 113 16.92 -17.88 4.25
N ARG A 114 17.49 -17.11 5.18
CA ARG A 114 17.66 -15.64 5.04
C ARG A 114 18.37 -15.21 3.75
N PRO A 115 19.44 -15.88 3.27
CA PRO A 115 20.04 -15.55 1.98
C PRO A 115 19.05 -15.65 0.83
N LEU A 116 18.25 -16.72 0.81
CA LEU A 116 17.27 -16.96 -0.24
C LEU A 116 16.10 -16.00 -0.15
N MET A 117 15.58 -15.72 1.06
CA MET A 117 14.54 -14.69 1.26
C MET A 117 14.98 -13.31 0.77
N ARG A 118 16.22 -12.90 1.09
CA ARG A 118 16.80 -11.65 0.58
C ARG A 118 16.89 -11.67 -0.95
N LEU A 119 17.35 -12.77 -1.53
CA LEU A 119 17.41 -12.93 -2.99
C LEU A 119 16.03 -12.81 -3.64
N ARG A 120 14.98 -13.45 -3.09
CA ARG A 120 13.60 -13.32 -3.60
C ARG A 120 13.12 -11.88 -3.56
N PHE A 121 13.42 -11.16 -2.49
CA PHE A 121 13.14 -9.73 -2.39
C PHE A 121 13.81 -8.92 -3.51
N LEU A 122 15.12 -9.13 -3.71
CA LEU A 122 15.89 -8.39 -4.72
C LEU A 122 15.47 -8.74 -6.16
N ASN A 123 15.16 -10.01 -6.43
CA ASN A 123 14.59 -10.43 -7.71
C ASN A 123 13.29 -9.69 -7.98
N GLY A 124 12.38 -9.68 -6.99
CA GLY A 124 11.10 -8.97 -7.09
C GLY A 124 11.29 -7.47 -7.30
N LEU A 125 12.16 -6.82 -6.53
CA LEU A 125 12.44 -5.39 -6.63
C LEU A 125 12.92 -4.98 -8.03
N THR A 126 13.84 -5.75 -8.60
CA THR A 126 14.48 -5.41 -9.90
C THR A 126 13.68 -5.84 -11.12
N SER A 127 12.72 -6.75 -10.96
CA SER A 127 11.84 -7.20 -12.04
C SER A 127 10.59 -6.33 -12.22
N ARG A 128 10.33 -5.40 -11.30
CA ARG A 128 9.15 -4.53 -11.35
C ARG A 128 9.27 -3.51 -12.46
N THR A 129 8.20 -3.40 -13.23
CA THR A 129 8.01 -2.32 -14.20
C THR A 129 7.10 -1.26 -13.59
N ALA A 130 7.40 0.01 -13.88
CA ALA A 130 6.54 1.13 -13.51
C ALA A 130 6.25 1.98 -14.76
N PRO A 131 5.05 2.59 -14.86
CA PRO A 131 4.74 3.50 -15.94
C PRO A 131 5.74 4.64 -16.05
N THR A 132 6.01 5.10 -17.27
CA THR A 132 6.93 6.23 -17.49
C THR A 132 6.43 7.48 -16.76
N GLY A 133 7.34 8.13 -16.04
CA GLY A 133 7.03 9.35 -15.28
C GLY A 133 6.40 9.09 -13.90
N SER A 134 6.03 7.85 -13.55
CA SER A 134 5.40 7.54 -12.26
C SER A 134 6.37 7.55 -11.06
N PHE A 135 7.66 7.76 -11.32
CA PHE A 135 8.72 7.83 -10.32
C PHE A 135 9.70 8.94 -10.71
N ALA A 136 10.40 9.48 -9.71
CA ALA A 136 11.50 10.40 -9.94
C ALA A 136 12.82 9.62 -9.87
N THR A 137 13.76 9.92 -10.77
CA THR A 137 15.13 9.38 -10.68
C THR A 137 15.90 10.07 -9.56
N ARG A 138 16.97 9.44 -9.07
CA ARG A 138 17.88 10.05 -8.07
C ARG A 138 18.46 11.37 -8.57
N ASP A 139 18.77 11.47 -9.87
CA ASP A 139 19.31 12.69 -10.47
C ASP A 139 18.26 13.82 -10.54
N GLN A 140 17.00 13.48 -10.84
CA GLN A 140 15.90 14.44 -10.77
C GLN A 140 15.69 14.96 -9.35
N LEU A 141 15.59 14.08 -8.35
CA LEU A 141 15.43 14.50 -6.96
C LEU A 141 16.58 15.41 -6.49
N ARG A 142 17.83 15.07 -6.83
CA ARG A 142 19.00 15.91 -6.53
C ARG A 142 18.97 17.25 -7.24
N ALA A 143 18.52 17.28 -8.49
CA ALA A 143 18.39 18.53 -9.24
C ALA A 143 17.33 19.43 -8.60
N TRP A 144 16.15 18.90 -8.29
CA TRP A 144 15.08 19.65 -7.64
C TRP A 144 15.46 20.13 -6.24
N GLN A 145 16.15 19.28 -5.45
CA GLN A 145 16.65 19.66 -4.13
C GLN A 145 17.62 20.86 -4.19
N ARG A 146 18.54 20.87 -5.17
CA ARG A 146 19.48 22.00 -5.37
C ARG A 146 18.77 23.30 -5.75
N ASN A 147 17.60 23.21 -6.38
CA ASN A 147 16.82 24.36 -6.81
C ASN A 147 15.86 24.87 -5.72
N LEU A 148 15.78 24.21 -4.56
CA LEU A 148 14.99 24.70 -3.43
C LEU A 148 15.59 26.01 -2.91
N GLN A 149 14.74 27.01 -2.74
CA GLN A 149 15.16 28.26 -2.11
C GLN A 149 15.53 27.97 -0.65
N THR A 150 16.64 28.54 -0.19
CA THR A 150 17.10 28.43 1.21
C THR A 150 16.27 29.25 2.19
N THR A 151 15.30 30.03 1.70
CA THR A 151 14.35 30.78 2.53
C THR A 151 13.26 29.83 3.04
N ALA A 152 12.96 29.92 4.34
CA ALA A 152 11.78 29.28 4.91
C ALA A 152 10.56 29.74 4.09
N GLY A 153 9.77 28.80 3.58
CA GLY A 153 8.56 29.13 2.84
C GLY A 153 7.68 30.06 3.68
N ASP A 154 7.03 31.04 3.03
CA ASP A 154 6.17 32.03 3.71
C ASP A 154 4.97 31.38 4.44
N ILE A 155 4.70 30.10 4.17
CA ILE A 155 3.58 29.33 4.70
C ILE A 155 4.10 28.24 5.62
N LEU A 156 3.56 28.20 6.84
CA LEU A 156 3.84 27.13 7.80
C LEU A 156 3.35 25.78 7.25
N PRO A 157 4.17 24.71 7.30
CA PRO A 157 3.75 23.37 6.88
C PRO A 157 2.56 22.87 7.72
N THR A 158 1.41 22.66 7.07
CA THR A 158 0.19 22.11 7.68
C THR A 158 -0.44 21.02 6.80
N VAL A 159 -1.41 20.27 7.34
CA VAL A 159 -2.17 19.29 6.53
C VAL A 159 -2.81 19.96 5.29
N ALA A 160 -3.29 21.19 5.43
CA ALA A 160 -3.90 21.95 4.34
C ALA A 160 -2.89 22.33 3.24
N THR A 161 -1.65 22.67 3.60
CA THR A 161 -0.61 22.98 2.60
C THR A 161 -0.14 21.74 1.87
N LEU A 162 -0.12 20.59 2.55
CA LEU A 162 0.24 19.32 1.91
C LEU A 162 -0.79 18.88 0.88
N GLN A 163 -2.08 19.20 1.05
CA GLN A 163 -3.11 18.93 0.04
C GLN A 163 -2.82 19.62 -1.30
N LEU A 164 -2.16 20.79 -1.28
CA LEU A 164 -1.77 21.51 -2.50
C LEU A 164 -0.84 20.68 -3.40
N LEU A 165 -0.15 19.68 -2.86
CA LEU A 165 0.65 18.72 -3.64
C LEU A 165 -0.16 18.08 -4.78
N LEU A 166 -1.45 17.80 -4.54
CA LEU A 166 -2.33 17.20 -5.56
C LEU A 166 -2.72 18.19 -6.66
N ASP A 167 -2.59 19.50 -6.42
CA ASP A 167 -2.98 20.56 -7.34
C ASP A 167 -1.78 21.19 -8.07
N GLU A 168 -0.55 20.78 -7.72
CA GLU A 168 0.66 21.28 -8.37
C GLU A 168 0.70 20.90 -9.86
N PRO A 169 0.98 21.85 -10.78
CA PRO A 169 0.94 21.60 -12.21
C PRO A 169 2.14 20.82 -12.75
N THR A 170 3.20 20.64 -11.94
CA THR A 170 4.44 19.99 -12.37
C THR A 170 4.99 19.08 -11.28
N ALA A 171 5.73 18.04 -11.68
CA ALA A 171 6.40 17.12 -10.76
C ALA A 171 7.38 17.85 -9.83
N GLU A 172 8.13 18.83 -10.35
CA GLU A 172 9.04 19.63 -9.54
C GLU A 172 8.28 20.49 -8.53
N GLY A 173 7.13 21.07 -8.91
CA GLY A 173 6.23 21.79 -7.99
C GLY A 173 5.75 20.89 -6.85
N ALA A 174 5.29 19.67 -7.17
CA ALA A 174 4.89 18.68 -6.18
C ALA A 174 6.06 18.31 -5.24
N TYR A 175 7.28 18.14 -5.78
CA TYR A 175 8.47 17.93 -4.96
C TYR A 175 8.75 19.11 -4.01
N ARG A 176 8.64 20.35 -4.49
CA ARG A 176 8.82 21.55 -3.64
C ARG A 176 7.81 21.56 -2.49
N ARG A 177 6.54 21.21 -2.76
CA ARG A 177 5.51 21.11 -1.72
C ARG A 177 5.87 20.09 -0.65
N ILE A 178 6.20 18.85 -1.02
CA ILE A 178 6.57 17.86 0.00
C ILE A 178 7.87 18.26 0.73
N ALA A 179 8.82 18.92 0.06
CA ALA A 179 10.06 19.37 0.68
C ALA A 179 9.86 20.39 1.82
N GLU A 180 8.84 21.24 1.75
CA GLU A 180 8.45 22.15 2.85
C GLU A 180 8.10 21.38 4.14
N HIS A 181 7.63 20.13 4.00
CA HIS A 181 7.28 19.25 5.11
C HIS A 181 8.42 18.35 5.58
N LEU A 182 9.51 18.20 4.81
CA LEU A 182 10.63 17.29 5.10
C LEU A 182 11.79 17.97 5.87
N GLY A 183 11.46 18.96 6.70
CA GLY A 183 12.44 19.71 7.50
C GLY A 183 13.10 18.89 8.63
N PRO A 184 14.09 19.47 9.35
CA PRO A 184 14.90 18.75 10.34
C PRO A 184 14.14 18.12 11.51
N ALA A 185 12.94 18.63 11.83
CA ALA A 185 12.09 18.15 12.92
C ALA A 185 10.83 17.43 12.42
N VAL A 186 10.85 16.92 11.18
CA VAL A 186 9.70 16.24 10.59
C VAL A 186 9.31 14.98 11.36
N ASP A 187 8.03 14.88 11.71
CA ASP A 187 7.43 13.62 12.11
C ASP A 187 7.02 12.84 10.85
N LEU A 188 7.90 11.92 10.43
CA LEU A 188 7.69 11.11 9.23
C LEU A 188 6.50 10.15 9.34
N ILE A 189 6.14 9.72 10.54
CA ILE A 189 4.97 8.84 10.76
C ILE A 189 3.71 9.65 10.48
N THR A 190 3.57 10.81 11.12
CA THR A 190 2.42 11.70 10.88
C THR A 190 2.37 12.17 9.43
N LEU A 191 3.51 12.51 8.82
CA LEU A 191 3.55 12.91 7.41
C LEU A 191 3.03 11.80 6.49
N ASN A 192 3.50 10.57 6.65
CA ASN A 192 3.02 9.44 5.84
C ASN A 192 1.55 9.11 6.13
N HIS A 193 1.10 9.28 7.37
CA HIS A 193 -0.33 9.17 7.70
C HIS A 193 -1.19 10.16 6.92
N VAL A 194 -0.76 11.42 6.78
CA VAL A 194 -1.46 12.42 5.97
C VAL A 194 -1.36 12.11 4.48
N MET A 195 -0.19 11.67 4.00
CA MET A 195 -0.03 11.21 2.60
C MET A 195 -0.98 10.06 2.25
N GLY A 196 -1.22 9.13 3.17
CA GLY A 196 -2.21 8.08 2.98
C GLY A 196 -3.64 8.63 2.88
N ALA A 197 -3.98 9.69 3.62
CA ALA A 197 -5.27 10.37 3.48
C ALA A 197 -5.42 11.04 2.10
N LEU A 198 -4.34 11.60 1.56
CA LEU A 198 -4.33 12.14 0.20
C LEU A 198 -4.49 11.03 -0.86
N ALA A 199 -3.89 9.85 -0.66
CA ALA A 199 -4.15 8.69 -1.53
C ALA A 199 -5.63 8.27 -1.49
N ILE A 200 -6.26 8.26 -0.31
CA ILE A 200 -7.70 8.03 -0.14
C ILE A 200 -8.53 9.08 -0.90
N MET A 201 -8.15 10.36 -0.85
CA MET A 201 -8.82 11.42 -1.64
C MET A 201 -8.75 11.17 -3.15
N VAL A 202 -7.63 10.66 -3.67
CA VAL A 202 -7.52 10.26 -5.08
C VAL A 202 -8.45 9.07 -5.36
N MET A 203 -8.43 8.03 -4.52
CA MET A 203 -9.26 6.83 -4.68
C MET A 203 -10.78 7.10 -4.57
N LEU A 204 -11.19 8.16 -3.86
CA LEU A 204 -12.58 8.60 -3.82
C LEU A 204 -13.07 9.21 -5.13
N ARG A 205 -12.16 9.87 -5.86
CA ARG A 205 -12.48 10.70 -7.02
C ARG A 205 -12.15 10.02 -8.34
N PHE A 206 -11.44 8.90 -8.32
CA PHE A 206 -10.94 8.24 -9.53
C PHE A 206 -11.02 6.71 -9.42
N HIS A 207 -11.31 6.05 -10.54
CA HIS A 207 -11.21 4.60 -10.67
C HIS A 207 -9.75 4.18 -10.77
N ASP A 208 -9.26 3.44 -9.78
CA ASP A 208 -7.89 2.93 -9.71
C ASP A 208 -7.76 1.52 -10.31
N ARG A 209 -7.99 1.39 -11.62
CA ARG A 209 -7.98 0.08 -12.31
C ARG A 209 -6.64 -0.64 -12.20
N ASP A 210 -5.55 0.10 -12.36
CA ASP A 210 -4.18 -0.43 -12.33
C ASP A 210 -3.61 -0.49 -10.90
N ARG A 211 -4.45 -0.21 -9.88
CA ARG A 211 -4.12 -0.32 -8.45
C ARG A 211 -2.95 0.57 -8.02
N ILE A 212 -2.67 1.64 -8.76
CA ILE A 212 -1.50 2.50 -8.53
C ILE A 212 -1.74 3.37 -7.29
N ALA A 213 -2.95 3.91 -7.12
CA ALA A 213 -3.31 4.67 -5.92
C ALA A 213 -3.33 3.75 -4.68
N LEU A 214 -3.81 2.50 -4.83
CA LEU A 214 -3.71 1.47 -3.79
C LEU A 214 -2.25 1.17 -3.43
N GLN A 215 -1.34 1.06 -4.41
CA GLN A 215 0.09 0.89 -4.12
C GLN A 215 0.65 2.07 -3.33
N VAL A 216 0.29 3.31 -3.68
CA VAL A 216 0.70 4.50 -2.90
C VAL A 216 0.19 4.41 -1.46
N LEU A 217 -1.08 4.09 -1.25
CA LEU A 217 -1.68 3.92 0.08
C LEU A 217 -0.95 2.84 0.91
N LEU A 218 -0.67 1.68 0.30
CA LEU A 218 0.09 0.61 0.93
C LEU A 218 1.53 1.05 1.27
N GLY A 219 2.13 1.88 0.42
CA GLY A 219 3.44 2.47 0.62
C GLY A 219 3.48 3.43 1.80
N THR A 220 2.51 4.32 1.94
CA THR A 220 2.44 5.28 3.05
C THR A 220 2.27 4.54 4.38
N VAL A 221 1.38 3.54 4.42
CA VAL A 221 1.21 2.72 5.63
C VAL A 221 2.49 1.93 5.94
N ALA A 222 3.18 1.43 4.92
CA ALA A 222 4.46 0.76 5.11
C ALA A 222 5.54 1.71 5.66
N CYS A 223 5.62 2.95 5.19
CA CYS A 223 6.52 3.96 5.76
C CYS A 223 6.23 4.23 7.24
N GLU A 224 4.96 4.37 7.62
CA GLU A 224 4.55 4.56 9.03
C GLU A 224 5.08 3.41 9.91
N GLN A 225 4.94 2.17 9.46
CA GLN A 225 5.35 0.98 10.21
C GLN A 225 6.87 0.75 10.19
N LEU A 226 7.53 1.07 9.07
CA LEU A 226 8.97 0.90 8.89
C LEU A 226 9.80 1.95 9.64
N ALA A 227 9.20 3.05 10.09
CA ALA A 227 9.85 4.15 10.80
C ALA A 227 10.66 3.72 12.03
N GLN A 228 10.30 2.61 12.67
CA GLN A 228 11.02 2.07 13.83
C GLN A 228 12.31 1.30 13.49
N TRP A 229 12.49 0.88 12.24
CA TRP A 229 13.64 0.07 11.79
C TRP A 229 14.49 0.75 10.71
N MET A 230 13.90 1.63 9.91
CA MET A 230 14.57 2.32 8.81
C MET A 230 15.09 3.70 9.24
N GLY A 231 16.30 4.05 8.79
CA GLY A 231 16.87 5.37 9.07
C GLY A 231 16.07 6.50 8.43
N PRO A 232 15.90 7.65 9.12
CA PRO A 232 15.08 8.77 8.65
C PRO A 232 15.55 9.33 7.30
N GLU A 233 16.86 9.30 7.01
CA GLU A 233 17.44 9.72 5.74
C GLU A 233 16.91 8.94 4.54
N HIS A 234 16.65 7.65 4.71
CA HIS A 234 16.07 6.80 3.67
C HIS A 234 14.57 7.05 3.53
N LEU A 235 13.86 7.17 4.65
CA LEU A 235 12.42 7.41 4.69
C LEU A 235 12.04 8.76 4.08
N VAL A 236 12.85 9.81 4.26
CA VAL A 236 12.64 11.12 3.61
C VAL A 236 12.60 10.97 2.10
N ILE A 237 13.56 10.24 1.52
CA ILE A 237 13.65 10.02 0.07
C ILE A 237 12.47 9.17 -0.42
N LEU A 238 12.13 8.09 0.29
CA LEU A 238 11.02 7.21 -0.07
C LEU A 238 9.66 7.92 0.08
N THR A 239 9.50 8.81 1.07
CA THR A 239 8.32 9.67 1.23
C THR A 239 8.20 10.64 0.06
N ALA A 240 9.31 11.26 -0.38
CA ALA A 240 9.31 12.12 -1.56
C ALA A 240 8.94 11.35 -2.84
N GLN A 241 9.37 10.09 -2.97
CA GLN A 241 8.97 9.22 -4.08
C GLN A 241 7.48 8.86 -4.05
N LEU A 242 6.91 8.55 -2.88
CA LEU A 242 5.48 8.34 -2.73
C LEU A 242 4.68 9.59 -3.07
N ALA A 243 5.17 10.76 -2.66
CA ALA A 243 4.58 12.05 -2.99
C ALA A 243 4.56 12.32 -4.50
N HIS A 244 5.67 12.04 -5.18
CA HIS A 244 5.73 12.09 -6.65
C HIS A 244 4.76 11.11 -7.29
N GLN A 245 4.72 9.85 -6.83
CA GLN A 245 3.82 8.83 -7.37
C GLN A 245 2.35 9.23 -7.17
N LEU A 246 2.00 9.82 -6.02
CA LEU A 246 0.66 10.33 -5.74
C LEU A 246 0.27 11.50 -6.65
N TRP A 247 1.17 12.47 -6.85
CA TRP A 247 0.98 13.55 -7.81
C TRP A 247 0.76 13.00 -9.23
N TRP A 248 1.57 12.03 -9.65
CA TRP A 248 1.45 11.39 -10.95
C TRP A 248 0.11 10.66 -11.11
N CYS A 249 -0.38 9.96 -10.08
CA CYS A 249 -1.71 9.37 -10.08
C CYS A 249 -2.82 10.39 -10.38
N ARG A 250 -2.68 11.61 -9.85
CA ARG A 250 -3.69 12.67 -9.98
C ARG A 250 -3.70 13.35 -11.35
N HIS A 251 -2.53 13.48 -11.99
CA HIS A 251 -2.35 14.30 -13.20
C HIS A 251 -2.07 13.50 -14.48
N GLU A 252 -1.31 12.42 -14.38
CA GLU A 252 -0.70 11.77 -15.55
C GLU A 252 -1.17 10.32 -15.75
N ALA A 253 -1.68 9.66 -14.70
CA ALA A 253 -2.14 8.28 -14.75
C ALA A 253 -3.42 8.05 -15.57
N SER A 254 -4.02 9.11 -16.13
CA SER A 254 -5.24 9.03 -16.95
C SER A 254 -6.42 8.32 -16.25
N LEU A 255 -6.52 8.47 -14.93
CA LEU A 255 -7.58 7.81 -14.16
C LEU A 255 -8.96 8.39 -14.51
N SER A 256 -9.96 7.52 -14.62
CA SER A 256 -11.34 7.93 -14.92
C SER A 256 -12.02 8.50 -13.68
N PRO A 257 -12.67 9.67 -13.74
CA PRO A 257 -13.30 10.29 -12.58
C PRO A 257 -14.53 9.51 -12.10
N VAL A 258 -14.78 9.59 -10.80
CA VAL A 258 -15.94 9.02 -10.09
C VAL A 258 -16.81 10.15 -9.56
N LEU A 259 -18.13 10.02 -9.70
CA LEU A 259 -19.08 10.93 -9.08
C LEU A 259 -19.15 10.67 -7.57
N VAL A 260 -18.70 11.65 -6.78
CA VAL A 260 -18.77 11.60 -5.31
C VAL A 260 -20.13 12.11 -4.86
N CYS A 261 -20.87 11.28 -4.11
CA CYS A 261 -22.09 11.70 -3.42
C CYS A 261 -21.91 11.60 -1.90
N LEU A 262 -22.27 12.66 -1.19
CA LEU A 262 -22.10 12.77 0.26
C LEU A 262 -23.34 12.33 1.05
N ASP A 263 -24.49 12.20 0.40
CA ASP A 263 -25.74 11.86 1.07
C ASP A 263 -25.72 10.39 1.51
N PRO A 264 -26.05 10.06 2.77
CA PRO A 264 -26.06 8.67 3.20
C PRO A 264 -27.13 7.86 2.42
N SER A 265 -26.89 6.56 2.30
CA SER A 265 -27.86 5.58 1.79
C SER A 265 -28.35 4.70 2.94
N THR A 266 -29.56 4.16 2.81
CA THR A 266 -30.10 3.13 3.72
C THR A 266 -29.81 1.71 3.24
N VAL A 267 -29.27 1.55 2.02
CA VAL A 267 -28.88 0.25 1.47
C VAL A 267 -27.65 -0.27 2.23
N PRO A 268 -27.61 -1.54 2.65
CA PRO A 268 -26.42 -2.14 3.26
C PRO A 268 -25.20 -2.04 2.33
N MET A 269 -24.02 -1.77 2.91
CA MET A 269 -22.77 -1.59 2.15
C MET A 269 -22.44 -2.80 1.30
N VAL A 270 -22.64 -4.01 1.81
CA VAL A 270 -22.34 -5.25 1.08
C VAL A 270 -23.16 -5.35 -0.22
N ASP A 271 -24.45 -5.02 -0.15
CA ASP A 271 -25.36 -5.06 -1.31
C ASP A 271 -25.01 -3.96 -2.31
N ALA A 272 -24.72 -2.76 -1.80
CA ALA A 272 -24.30 -1.62 -2.61
C ALA A 272 -22.98 -1.87 -3.36
N VAL A 273 -22.01 -2.53 -2.73
CA VAL A 273 -20.75 -2.91 -3.38
C VAL A 273 -20.98 -3.99 -4.44
N ASN A 274 -21.78 -5.01 -4.13
CA ASN A 274 -22.04 -6.12 -5.05
C ASN A 274 -22.80 -5.71 -6.31
N SER A 275 -23.54 -4.60 -6.29
CA SER A 275 -24.22 -4.05 -7.48
C SER A 275 -23.28 -3.38 -8.47
N GLY A 276 -22.03 -3.09 -8.06
CA GLY A 276 -21.06 -2.34 -8.88
C GLY A 276 -21.35 -0.83 -8.98
N ASP A 277 -22.39 -0.31 -8.32
CA ASP A 277 -22.66 1.12 -8.26
C ASP A 277 -21.74 1.80 -7.23
N VAL A 278 -20.68 2.42 -7.74
CA VAL A 278 -19.67 3.11 -6.92
C VAL A 278 -20.27 4.22 -6.08
N THR A 279 -21.21 5.00 -6.61
CA THR A 279 -21.80 6.11 -5.85
C THR A 279 -22.69 5.57 -4.74
N LEU A 280 -23.51 4.55 -4.99
CA LEU A 280 -24.31 3.90 -3.96
C LEU A 280 -23.43 3.26 -2.88
N ALA A 281 -22.34 2.59 -3.27
CA ALA A 281 -21.37 1.96 -2.36
C ALA A 281 -20.70 3.00 -1.44
N GLN A 282 -20.25 4.14 -1.98
CA GLN A 282 -19.71 5.23 -1.18
C GLN A 282 -20.70 5.74 -0.13
N ARG A 283 -21.96 5.96 -0.52
CA ARG A 283 -23.01 6.47 0.36
C ARG A 283 -23.37 5.49 1.47
N ALA A 284 -23.47 4.20 1.15
CA ALA A 284 -23.73 3.14 2.12
C ALA A 284 -22.58 3.00 3.13
N ALA A 285 -21.33 3.01 2.65
CA ALA A 285 -20.15 2.91 3.50
C ALA A 285 -20.02 4.10 4.47
N ARG A 286 -20.32 5.34 4.04
CA ARG A 286 -20.36 6.52 4.93
C ARG A 286 -21.39 6.38 6.04
N ALA A 287 -22.54 5.76 5.74
CA ALA A 287 -23.58 5.52 6.74
C ALA A 287 -23.13 4.47 7.76
N GLU A 288 -22.57 3.35 7.29
CA GLU A 288 -22.08 2.27 8.16
C GLU A 288 -20.83 2.64 8.98
N ALA A 289 -19.99 3.57 8.48
CA ALA A 289 -18.82 4.05 9.22
C ALA A 289 -19.16 4.67 10.59
N ARG A 290 -20.41 5.08 10.80
CA ARG A 290 -20.92 5.55 12.11
C ARG A 290 -20.99 4.45 13.16
N VAL A 291 -21.00 3.18 12.74
CA VAL A 291 -21.01 1.99 13.59
C VAL A 291 -19.83 1.10 13.17
N PRO A 292 -18.61 1.34 13.67
CA PRO A 292 -17.42 0.71 13.10
C PRO A 292 -17.42 -0.82 13.10
N ALA A 293 -18.02 -1.45 14.10
CA ALA A 293 -18.17 -2.91 14.13
C ALA A 293 -18.97 -3.44 12.93
N GLN A 294 -20.06 -2.75 12.57
CA GLN A 294 -20.88 -3.11 11.42
C GLN A 294 -20.11 -2.91 10.11
N PHE A 295 -19.42 -1.77 9.98
CA PHE A 295 -18.60 -1.48 8.81
C PHE A 295 -17.52 -2.56 8.59
N TRP A 296 -16.77 -2.90 9.63
CA TRP A 296 -15.70 -3.90 9.53
C TRP A 296 -16.24 -5.30 9.24
N GLU A 297 -17.36 -5.68 9.85
CA GLU A 297 -18.03 -6.94 9.52
C GLU A 297 -18.44 -6.99 8.04
N GLY A 298 -19.00 -5.91 7.51
CA GLY A 298 -19.34 -5.78 6.08
C GLY A 298 -18.10 -5.87 5.17
N ALA A 299 -17.04 -5.14 5.50
CA ALA A 299 -15.78 -5.16 4.74
C ALA A 299 -15.15 -6.56 4.71
N TRP A 300 -15.13 -7.27 5.84
CA TRP A 300 -14.62 -8.64 5.91
C TRP A 300 -15.49 -9.64 5.15
N ARG A 301 -16.82 -9.47 5.16
CA ARG A 301 -17.73 -10.27 4.33
C ARG A 301 -17.49 -10.06 2.84
N LEU A 302 -17.20 -8.84 2.40
CA LEU A 302 -16.86 -8.55 1.01
C LEU A 302 -15.57 -9.27 0.58
N VAL A 303 -14.51 -9.21 1.39
CA VAL A 303 -13.26 -9.95 1.13
C VAL A 303 -13.50 -11.46 1.12
N ALA A 304 -14.22 -11.99 2.11
CA ALA A 304 -14.55 -13.40 2.19
C ALA A 304 -15.36 -13.87 0.97
N GLY A 305 -16.36 -13.11 0.55
CA GLY A 305 -17.16 -13.42 -0.63
C GLY A 305 -16.33 -13.39 -1.92
N SER A 306 -15.39 -12.45 -2.06
CA SER A 306 -14.49 -12.41 -3.21
C SER A 306 -13.53 -13.61 -3.26
N ILE A 307 -13.06 -14.07 -2.09
CA ILE A 307 -12.29 -15.30 -1.97
C ILE A 307 -13.10 -16.52 -2.43
N GLU A 308 -14.35 -16.65 -1.97
CA GLU A 308 -15.21 -17.79 -2.30
C GLU A 308 -15.52 -17.90 -3.79
N ARG A 309 -15.74 -16.75 -4.43
CA ARG A 309 -15.97 -16.68 -5.87
C ARG A 309 -14.69 -16.80 -6.71
N GLN A 310 -13.52 -16.81 -6.07
CA GLN A 310 -12.22 -16.76 -6.73
C GLN A 310 -12.07 -15.53 -7.64
N ASP A 311 -12.63 -14.39 -7.23
CA ASP A 311 -12.50 -13.12 -7.96
C ASP A 311 -11.00 -12.77 -8.10
N GLU A 312 -10.50 -12.47 -9.31
CA GLU A 312 -9.07 -12.16 -9.52
C GLU A 312 -8.56 -11.00 -8.62
N GLU A 313 -9.47 -10.12 -8.21
CA GLU A 313 -9.21 -8.93 -7.40
C GLU A 313 -9.20 -9.17 -5.88
N TRP A 314 -9.53 -10.37 -5.40
CA TRP A 314 -9.58 -10.63 -3.96
C TRP A 314 -8.26 -10.29 -3.22
N PRO A 315 -7.04 -10.47 -3.79
CA PRO A 315 -5.80 -10.04 -3.14
C PRO A 315 -5.70 -8.51 -2.99
N SER A 316 -6.25 -7.77 -3.94
CA SER A 316 -6.32 -6.30 -3.93
C SER A 316 -7.32 -5.82 -2.89
N ALA A 317 -8.48 -6.48 -2.79
CA ALA A 317 -9.45 -6.24 -1.74
C ALA A 317 -8.84 -6.46 -0.34
N LEU A 318 -8.16 -7.58 -0.12
CA LEU A 318 -7.49 -7.86 1.17
C LEU A 318 -6.46 -6.77 1.52
N ARG A 319 -5.63 -6.36 0.55
CA ARG A 319 -4.63 -5.29 0.71
C ARG A 319 -5.27 -3.97 1.12
N LEU A 320 -6.32 -3.55 0.41
CA LEU A 320 -7.04 -2.30 0.68
C LEU A 320 -7.66 -2.28 2.08
N VAL A 321 -8.43 -3.32 2.42
CA VAL A 321 -9.11 -3.40 3.72
C VAL A 321 -8.08 -3.44 4.86
N SER A 322 -6.96 -4.13 4.66
CA SER A 322 -5.86 -4.19 5.64
C SER A 322 -5.15 -2.83 5.80
N ALA A 323 -4.88 -2.11 4.71
CA ALA A 323 -4.26 -0.78 4.75
C ALA A 323 -5.12 0.22 5.53
N ILE A 324 -6.43 0.23 5.27
CA ILE A 324 -7.37 1.10 5.99
C ILE A 324 -7.52 0.65 7.45
N GLY A 325 -7.51 -0.65 7.72
CA GLY A 325 -7.54 -1.19 9.08
C GLY A 325 -6.35 -0.74 9.93
N TRP A 326 -5.15 -0.70 9.33
CA TRP A 326 -3.95 -0.19 10.00
C TRP A 326 -4.03 1.32 10.28
N ARG A 327 -4.50 2.11 9.32
CA ARG A 327 -4.65 3.58 9.49
C ARG A 327 -5.62 3.97 10.59
N THR A 328 -6.69 3.20 10.76
CA THR A 328 -7.77 3.47 11.71
C THR A 328 -7.60 2.73 13.04
N SER A 329 -6.51 1.96 13.19
CA SER A 329 -6.28 1.05 14.32
C SER A 329 -7.46 0.08 14.57
N GLY A 330 -8.28 -0.19 13.55
CA GLY A 330 -9.48 -1.03 13.64
C GLY A 330 -10.61 -0.47 14.52
N GLN A 331 -10.54 0.80 14.94
CA GLN A 331 -11.53 1.41 15.82
C GLN A 331 -12.47 2.34 15.06
N ALA A 332 -12.11 3.62 14.93
CA ALA A 332 -12.93 4.61 14.25
C ALA A 332 -12.52 4.70 12.78
N VAL A 333 -13.49 4.49 11.89
CA VAL A 333 -13.26 4.62 10.44
C VAL A 333 -13.80 5.97 10.00
N SER A 334 -12.94 6.77 9.34
CA SER A 334 -13.41 8.02 8.77
C SER A 334 -14.41 7.75 7.63
N PRO A 335 -15.44 8.59 7.43
CA PRO A 335 -16.38 8.42 6.32
C PRO A 335 -15.69 8.35 4.95
N ASP A 336 -14.56 9.03 4.78
CA ASP A 336 -13.81 9.05 3.52
C ASP A 336 -12.97 7.78 3.31
N ASP A 337 -12.35 7.22 4.35
CA ASP A 337 -11.71 5.90 4.27
C ASP A 337 -12.75 4.82 3.91
N ALA A 338 -13.92 4.85 4.57
CA ALA A 338 -15.02 3.92 4.32
C ALA A 338 -15.53 4.03 2.87
N ALA A 339 -15.76 5.26 2.39
CA ALA A 339 -16.22 5.50 1.04
C ALA A 339 -15.18 5.08 -0.01
N ALA A 340 -13.89 5.32 0.21
CA ALA A 340 -12.83 4.92 -0.71
C ALA A 340 -12.73 3.40 -0.81
N LEU A 341 -12.79 2.71 0.33
CA LEU A 341 -12.84 1.25 0.40
C LEU A 341 -13.98 0.72 -0.46
N ALA A 342 -15.20 1.20 -0.23
CA ALA A 342 -16.38 0.73 -0.94
C ALA A 342 -16.34 1.08 -2.43
N ALA A 343 -15.81 2.24 -2.81
CA ALA A 343 -15.68 2.65 -4.21
C ALA A 343 -14.78 1.71 -5.01
N VAL A 344 -13.65 1.31 -4.45
CA VAL A 344 -12.71 0.40 -5.10
C VAL A 344 -13.29 -1.01 -5.16
N LEU A 345 -13.89 -1.51 -4.07
CA LEU A 345 -14.53 -2.83 -4.08
C LEU A 345 -15.71 -2.90 -5.06
N ALA A 346 -16.51 -1.83 -5.18
CA ALA A 346 -17.59 -1.74 -6.17
C ALA A 346 -17.03 -1.70 -7.61
N THR A 347 -15.89 -1.04 -7.83
CA THR A 347 -15.20 -1.09 -9.13
C THR A 347 -14.78 -2.52 -9.47
N TYR A 348 -14.25 -3.30 -8.52
CA TYR A 348 -13.92 -4.70 -8.75
C TYR A 348 -15.15 -5.56 -9.06
N ALA A 349 -16.26 -5.35 -8.34
CA ALA A 349 -17.53 -6.03 -8.64
C ALA A 349 -18.04 -5.71 -10.05
N HIS A 350 -17.96 -4.44 -10.46
CA HIS A 350 -18.36 -4.02 -11.82
C HIS A 350 -17.49 -4.64 -12.91
N LEU A 351 -16.17 -4.71 -12.71
CA LEU A 351 -15.24 -5.31 -13.66
C LEU A 351 -15.51 -6.82 -13.82
N ARG A 352 -15.81 -7.52 -12.72
CA ARG A 352 -16.20 -8.94 -12.75
C ARG A 352 -17.42 -9.17 -13.63
N ASP A 353 -18.47 -8.38 -13.45
CA ASP A 353 -19.74 -8.59 -14.16
C ASP A 353 -19.61 -8.32 -15.68
N ARG A 354 -18.61 -7.54 -16.10
CA ARG A 354 -18.27 -7.35 -17.52
C ARG A 354 -17.50 -8.50 -18.16
N VAL A 355 -16.84 -9.35 -17.38
CA VAL A 355 -16.09 -10.52 -17.91
C VAL A 355 -17.02 -11.72 -18.13
N LEU A 356 -18.19 -11.73 -17.48
CA LEU A 356 -19.20 -12.79 -17.59
C LEU A 356 -20.20 -12.58 -18.75
N HIS A 357 -20.07 -11.49 -19.51
CA HIS A 357 -20.86 -11.13 -20.69
C HIS A 357 -19.94 -10.89 -21.88
#